data_AF-A0A923Q195-F1
#
_entry.id   AF-A0A923Q195-F1
#
_cell.length_a   1.000
_cell.length_b   1.000
_cell.length_c   1.000
_cell.angle_alpha   90.00
_cell.angle_beta   90.00
_cell.angle_gamma   90.00
#
_symmetry.space_group_name_H-M   'P 1'
#
loop_
_entity.id
_entity.type
_entity.pdbx_description
1 polymer ?
#
loop_
_entity_poly.entity_id
_entity_poly.type
_entity_poly.pdbx_seq_one_letter_code
_entity_poly.pdbx_strand_id
1 'polypeptide(L)'
;MTHPFKLAILTILGFLTLLNSGCHSFMNKIPEPSADSSTSATLDSFATLDSQIFSPKCVACHSAANPKGNVDMSSYAGILHGQGVVVPGHAESSLMYSEVASHGMPEGGPALSDREVTAIAEWINAGATDGNFASSNPQPQPTPIATPAPAPAPNPVPIATPVPSQYSAIQTLLFDKSCVRCHSNTKTSGNVNLANYQKLMGNARPKVIVAGDAFKSLVYTEIEKGSMPPSGARIDPQLMTLLKDWINAGAKN
;
A
#
# COMPACT_ATOMS: atom_id res chain seq x y z
N MET A 1 -30.70 -61.82 -35.66
CA MET A 1 -31.42 -60.53 -35.66
C MET A 1 -30.39 -59.42 -35.92
N THR A 2 -29.64 -59.44 -37.03
CA THR A 2 -29.91 -58.86 -38.37
C THR A 2 -30.19 -57.35 -38.37
N HIS A 3 -29.13 -56.55 -38.55
CA HIS A 3 -29.16 -55.16 -39.01
C HIS A 3 -29.65 -55.07 -40.46
N PRO A 4 -30.21 -53.91 -40.87
CA PRO A 4 -30.15 -53.49 -42.26
C PRO A 4 -29.35 -52.19 -42.42
N PHE A 5 -28.21 -52.32 -43.11
CA PHE A 5 -27.61 -51.29 -43.95
C PHE A 5 -28.63 -50.80 -44.99
N LYS A 6 -28.74 -49.48 -45.19
CA LYS A 6 -29.17 -48.93 -46.49
C LYS A 6 -28.29 -47.74 -46.89
N LEU A 7 -27.42 -48.05 -47.83
CA LEU A 7 -26.69 -47.20 -48.75
C LEU A 7 -27.70 -46.51 -49.69
N ALA A 8 -27.62 -45.20 -49.90
CA ALA A 8 -28.33 -44.51 -50.98
C ALA A 8 -27.36 -43.62 -51.76
N ILE A 9 -27.35 -43.85 -53.06
CA ILE A 9 -26.41 -43.44 -54.08
C ILE A 9 -26.91 -42.14 -54.74
N LEU A 10 -26.00 -41.18 -54.88
CA LEU A 10 -25.73 -40.29 -56.02
C LEU A 10 -26.91 -39.70 -56.82
N THR A 11 -26.96 -38.37 -56.92
CA THR A 11 -27.30 -37.69 -58.19
C THR A 11 -26.60 -36.33 -58.27
N ILE A 12 -25.68 -36.25 -59.23
CA ILE A 12 -25.00 -35.05 -59.70
C ILE A 12 -25.88 -34.44 -60.79
N LEU A 13 -26.33 -33.19 -60.63
CA LEU A 13 -26.69 -32.35 -61.77
C LEU A 13 -25.97 -31.02 -61.63
N GLY A 14 -25.03 -30.80 -62.55
CA GLY A 14 -24.36 -29.51 -62.72
C GLY A 14 -25.30 -28.47 -63.34
N PHE A 15 -25.04 -27.21 -63.01
CA PHE A 15 -25.42 -26.10 -63.86
C PHE A 15 -24.22 -25.18 -64.02
N LEU A 16 -23.65 -25.24 -65.21
CA LEU A 16 -22.59 -24.41 -65.74
C LEU A 16 -23.26 -23.17 -66.35
N THR A 17 -23.08 -22.00 -65.73
CA THR A 17 -23.26 -20.71 -66.41
C THR A 17 -22.09 -19.80 -66.08
N LEU A 18 -21.15 -19.76 -67.02
CA LEU A 18 -20.26 -18.64 -67.26
C LEU A 18 -21.11 -17.40 -67.60
N LEU A 19 -20.78 -16.23 -67.07
CA LEU A 19 -20.36 -15.07 -67.86
C LEU A 19 -20.05 -13.86 -66.98
N ASN A 20 -18.94 -13.22 -67.36
CA ASN A 20 -18.62 -11.80 -67.29
C ASN A 20 -17.99 -11.20 -66.02
N SER A 21 -16.66 -11.05 -66.12
CA SER A 21 -15.94 -9.77 -66.10
C SER A 21 -16.35 -8.75 -65.04
N GLY A 22 -15.58 -8.76 -63.96
CA GLY A 22 -15.43 -7.63 -63.05
C GLY A 22 -14.12 -7.78 -62.28
N CYS A 23 -13.01 -7.36 -62.87
CA CYS A 23 -11.79 -7.04 -62.13
C CYS A 23 -12.08 -5.81 -61.26
N HIS A 24 -12.70 -6.00 -60.10
CA HIS A 24 -12.60 -5.04 -59.01
C HIS A 24 -11.37 -5.40 -58.20
N SER A 25 -10.33 -4.57 -58.34
CA SER A 25 -9.20 -4.51 -57.44
C SER A 25 -9.71 -4.20 -56.03
N PHE A 26 -10.14 -5.23 -55.31
CA PHE A 26 -10.18 -5.18 -53.86
C PHE A 26 -8.73 -5.19 -53.42
N MET A 27 -8.19 -3.98 -53.20
CA MET A 27 -7.00 -3.82 -52.37
C MET A 27 -7.31 -4.48 -51.04
N ASN A 28 -6.84 -5.71 -50.89
CA ASN A 28 -6.77 -6.37 -49.60
C ASN A 28 -5.78 -5.53 -48.80
N LYS A 29 -6.33 -4.57 -48.04
CA LYS A 29 -5.60 -3.83 -47.03
C LYS A 29 -4.98 -4.89 -46.14
N ILE A 30 -3.68 -5.12 -46.31
CA ILE A 30 -2.90 -5.85 -45.33
C ILE A 30 -3.24 -5.17 -44.01
N PRO A 31 -3.83 -5.86 -43.03
CA PRO A 31 -3.98 -5.26 -41.71
C PRO A 31 -2.57 -4.83 -41.33
N GLU A 32 -2.37 -3.54 -41.13
CA GLU A 32 -1.15 -3.06 -40.49
C GLU A 32 -0.96 -3.91 -39.23
N PRO A 33 0.27 -4.28 -38.87
CA PRO A 33 0.49 -4.94 -37.60
C PRO A 33 -0.07 -4.00 -36.54
N SER A 34 -1.24 -4.34 -36.00
CA SER A 34 -1.80 -3.67 -34.85
C SER A 34 -0.71 -3.77 -33.81
N ALA A 35 -0.08 -2.63 -33.53
CA ALA A 35 0.78 -2.42 -32.40
C ALA A 35 -0.10 -2.49 -31.15
N ASP A 36 -0.65 -3.67 -30.88
CA ASP A 36 -1.17 -4.01 -29.57
C ASP A 36 0.07 -4.22 -28.72
N SER A 37 0.50 -3.08 -28.21
CA SER A 37 1.70 -2.88 -27.44
C SER A 37 1.53 -3.69 -26.17
N SER A 38 2.10 -4.88 -26.17
CA SER A 38 2.52 -5.58 -24.96
C SER A 38 3.65 -4.77 -24.32
N THR A 39 3.30 -3.57 -23.88
CA THR A 39 4.14 -2.70 -23.08
C THR A 39 4.28 -3.41 -21.74
N SER A 40 5.51 -3.69 -21.29
CA SER A 40 5.75 -4.15 -19.93
C SER A 40 5.13 -3.13 -18.97
N ALA A 41 3.93 -3.40 -18.47
CA ALA A 41 3.07 -2.39 -17.89
C ALA A 41 3.81 -1.58 -16.81
N THR A 42 3.70 -0.26 -16.91
CA THR A 42 4.34 0.67 -15.98
C THR A 42 3.70 0.52 -14.60
N LEU A 43 4.50 0.71 -13.55
CA LEU A 43 4.08 0.66 -12.16
C LEU A 43 4.43 2.00 -11.50
N ASP A 44 3.89 3.08 -12.07
CA ASP A 44 4.24 4.48 -11.77
C ASP A 44 3.03 5.29 -11.24
N SER A 45 1.93 4.62 -10.94
CA SER A 45 0.73 5.21 -10.32
C SER A 45 0.03 4.22 -9.39
N PHE A 46 -0.77 4.72 -8.45
CA PHE A 46 -1.61 3.85 -7.63
C PHE A 46 -2.54 2.98 -8.49
N ALA A 47 -3.13 3.51 -9.56
CA ALA A 47 -4.00 2.75 -10.46
C ALA A 47 -3.29 1.54 -11.09
N THR A 48 -2.01 1.71 -11.49
CA THR A 48 -1.20 0.61 -12.01
C THR A 48 -0.79 -0.39 -10.93
N LEU A 49 -0.46 0.07 -9.72
CA LEU A 49 -0.17 -0.81 -8.58
C LEU A 49 -1.40 -1.61 -8.17
N ASP A 50 -2.56 -0.99 -8.13
CA ASP A 50 -3.82 -1.65 -7.76
C ASP A 50 -4.18 -2.74 -8.77
N SER A 51 -4.26 -2.39 -10.05
CA SER A 51 -4.67 -3.34 -11.10
C SER A 51 -3.68 -4.49 -11.33
N GLN A 52 -2.38 -4.29 -11.11
CA GLN A 52 -1.35 -5.29 -11.41
C GLN A 52 -0.84 -6.03 -10.16
N ILE A 53 -0.97 -5.45 -8.97
CA ILE A 53 -0.43 -6.01 -7.72
C ILE A 53 -1.51 -6.17 -6.66
N PHE A 54 -2.12 -5.08 -6.17
CA PHE A 54 -2.96 -5.15 -4.97
C PHE A 54 -4.24 -5.98 -5.20
N SER A 55 -5.00 -5.64 -6.24
CA SER A 55 -6.21 -6.36 -6.61
C SER A 55 -5.95 -7.86 -6.90
N PRO A 56 -5.00 -8.26 -7.77
CA PRO A 56 -4.80 -9.68 -8.09
C PRO A 56 -4.06 -10.48 -7.02
N LYS A 57 -3.24 -9.86 -6.15
CA LYS A 57 -2.35 -10.59 -5.23
C LYS A 57 -2.67 -10.43 -3.75
N CYS A 58 -3.40 -9.37 -3.37
CA CYS A 58 -3.63 -9.04 -1.95
C CYS A 58 -5.10 -9.18 -1.54
N VAL A 59 -6.03 -8.73 -2.39
CA VAL A 59 -7.47 -8.58 -2.04
C VAL A 59 -8.16 -9.89 -1.67
N ALA A 60 -7.74 -11.03 -2.24
CA ALA A 60 -8.33 -12.33 -1.90
C ALA A 60 -8.26 -12.67 -0.39
N CYS A 61 -7.23 -12.16 0.29
CA CYS A 61 -6.97 -12.39 1.72
C CYS A 61 -7.04 -11.12 2.58
N HIS A 62 -6.87 -9.93 1.99
CA HIS A 62 -6.89 -8.63 2.67
C HIS A 62 -7.94 -7.74 2.03
N SER A 63 -9.22 -7.94 2.35
CA SER A 63 -10.32 -7.10 1.87
C SER A 63 -11.29 -6.78 2.99
N ALA A 64 -12.19 -5.81 2.78
CA ALA A 64 -13.28 -5.54 3.72
C ALA A 64 -14.12 -6.79 4.06
N ALA A 65 -14.29 -7.72 3.10
CA ALA A 65 -15.05 -8.96 3.29
C ALA A 65 -14.22 -10.08 3.97
N ASN A 66 -12.90 -10.06 3.82
CA ASN A 66 -11.97 -11.00 4.42
C ASN A 66 -10.69 -10.26 4.87
N PRO A 67 -10.69 -9.57 6.03
CA PRO A 67 -9.59 -8.71 6.41
C PRO A 67 -8.55 -9.48 7.22
N LYS A 68 -7.78 -10.39 6.62
CA LYS A 68 -6.66 -11.03 7.35
C LYS A 68 -5.73 -9.94 7.89
N GLY A 69 -5.29 -10.11 9.13
CA GLY A 69 -4.48 -9.09 9.82
C GLY A 69 -5.21 -7.77 10.10
N ASN A 70 -6.54 -7.71 9.93
CA ASN A 70 -7.34 -6.47 9.93
C ASN A 70 -6.93 -5.46 8.85
N VAL A 71 -6.44 -5.94 7.71
CA VAL A 71 -5.99 -5.12 6.58
C VAL A 71 -7.00 -5.20 5.44
N ASP A 72 -7.33 -4.05 4.86
CA ASP A 72 -8.14 -3.94 3.65
C ASP A 72 -7.31 -3.35 2.50
N MET A 73 -7.00 -4.17 1.51
CA MET A 73 -6.27 -3.81 0.29
C MET A 73 -7.20 -3.54 -0.90
N SER A 74 -8.53 -3.60 -0.70
CA SER A 74 -9.51 -3.51 -1.80
C SER A 74 -9.83 -2.08 -2.24
N SER A 75 -9.28 -1.08 -1.55
CA SER A 75 -9.42 0.32 -1.93
C SER A 75 -8.25 1.15 -1.41
N TYR A 76 -7.97 2.27 -2.07
CA TYR A 76 -6.97 3.24 -1.61
C TYR A 76 -7.21 3.68 -0.16
N ALA A 77 -8.46 4.01 0.19
CA ALA A 77 -8.82 4.39 1.55
C ALA A 77 -8.60 3.24 2.55
N GLY A 78 -8.92 2.00 2.19
CA GLY A 78 -8.64 0.81 3.01
C GLY A 78 -7.15 0.64 3.28
N ILE A 79 -6.33 0.79 2.23
CA ILE A 79 -4.86 0.66 2.30
C ILE A 79 -4.28 1.70 3.25
N LEU A 80 -4.70 2.97 3.14
CA LEU A 80 -4.18 4.06 3.97
C LEU A 80 -4.80 4.13 5.39
N HIS A 81 -6.02 3.62 5.58
CA HIS A 81 -6.63 3.55 6.92
C HIS A 81 -6.06 2.39 7.76
N GLY A 82 -5.38 1.43 7.13
CA GLY A 82 -4.65 0.37 7.83
C GLY A 82 -3.50 0.95 8.67
N GLN A 83 -3.61 0.87 10.00
CA GLN A 83 -2.59 1.41 10.91
C GLN A 83 -1.23 0.77 10.67
N GLY A 84 -0.24 1.58 10.28
CA GLY A 84 1.12 1.12 9.97
C GLY A 84 1.26 0.29 8.69
N VAL A 85 0.16 -0.04 7.99
CA VAL A 85 0.18 -0.79 6.72
C VAL A 85 0.96 -0.01 5.69
N VAL A 86 0.62 1.27 5.54
CA VAL A 86 1.36 2.25 4.75
C VAL A 86 1.68 3.45 5.63
N VAL A 87 2.96 3.81 5.69
CA VAL A 87 3.46 5.04 6.28
C VAL A 87 3.94 5.93 5.14
N PRO A 88 3.12 6.89 4.67
CA PRO A 88 3.50 7.80 3.60
C PRO A 88 4.87 8.46 3.86
N GLY A 89 5.76 8.37 2.89
CA GLY A 89 7.14 8.87 2.95
C GLY A 89 8.16 7.90 3.57
N HIS A 90 7.73 6.76 4.10
CA HIS A 90 8.59 5.87 4.89
C HIS A 90 8.30 4.37 4.61
N ALA A 91 8.76 3.86 3.46
CA ALA A 91 8.63 2.44 3.10
C ALA A 91 9.22 1.51 4.18
N GLU A 92 10.42 1.82 4.68
CA GLU A 92 11.10 1.03 5.74
C GLU A 92 10.35 0.99 7.08
N SER A 93 9.36 1.86 7.29
CA SER A 93 8.49 1.86 8.47
C SER A 93 7.08 1.34 8.17
N SER A 94 6.82 0.93 6.93
CA SER A 94 5.52 0.42 6.49
C SER A 94 5.47 -1.09 6.55
N LEU A 95 4.49 -1.63 7.28
CA LEU A 95 4.29 -3.08 7.40
C LEU A 95 4.11 -3.74 6.03
N MET A 96 3.38 -3.08 5.11
CA MET A 96 3.19 -3.61 3.75
C MET A 96 4.53 -3.86 3.07
N TYR A 97 5.46 -2.92 3.14
CA TYR A 97 6.78 -3.06 2.52
C TYR A 97 7.61 -4.17 3.22
N SER A 98 7.63 -4.23 4.55
CA SER A 98 8.39 -5.27 5.25
C SER A 98 7.89 -6.68 4.96
N GLU A 99 6.58 -6.88 4.83
CA GLU A 99 5.98 -8.19 4.56
C GLU A 99 6.26 -8.66 3.11
N VAL A 100 6.21 -7.76 2.13
CA VAL A 100 6.50 -8.13 0.73
C VAL A 100 8.00 -8.25 0.46
N ALA A 101 8.84 -7.43 1.08
CA ALA A 101 10.29 -7.47 0.92
C ALA A 101 10.93 -8.69 1.60
N SER A 102 10.29 -9.23 2.65
CA SER A 102 10.70 -10.50 3.29
C SER A 102 10.13 -11.74 2.59
N HIS A 103 9.37 -11.56 1.50
CA HIS A 103 8.62 -12.61 0.82
C HIS A 103 7.62 -13.36 1.72
N GLY A 104 7.19 -12.74 2.83
CA GLY A 104 6.15 -13.28 3.71
C GLY A 104 4.75 -13.21 3.09
N MET A 105 4.56 -12.27 2.14
CA MET A 105 3.30 -12.09 1.40
C MET A 105 3.52 -12.15 -0.12
N PRO A 106 2.58 -12.76 -0.88
CA PRO A 106 1.33 -13.38 -0.42
C PRO A 106 1.54 -14.75 0.24
N GLU A 107 0.85 -15.01 1.35
CA GLU A 107 0.94 -16.28 2.09
C GLU A 107 0.53 -17.47 1.20
N GLY A 108 1.47 -18.42 0.99
CA GLY A 108 1.22 -19.62 0.17
C GLY A 108 1.12 -19.36 -1.34
N GLY A 109 1.36 -18.13 -1.79
CA GLY A 109 1.43 -17.73 -3.20
C GLY A 109 2.86 -17.47 -3.67
N PRO A 110 3.06 -17.21 -4.98
CA PRO A 110 4.33 -16.73 -5.47
C PRO A 110 4.65 -15.35 -4.88
N ALA A 111 5.89 -15.17 -4.44
CA ALA A 111 6.37 -13.88 -3.96
C ALA A 111 6.26 -12.80 -5.04
N LEU A 112 6.13 -11.53 -4.62
CA LEU A 112 6.27 -10.40 -5.53
C LEU A 112 7.67 -10.38 -6.13
N SER A 113 7.77 -9.93 -7.38
CA SER A 113 9.07 -9.69 -8.01
C SER A 113 9.76 -8.46 -7.39
N ASP A 114 11.08 -8.39 -7.50
CA ASP A 114 11.85 -7.23 -7.04
C ASP A 114 11.36 -5.91 -7.64
N ARG A 115 10.90 -5.95 -8.89
CA ARG A 115 10.27 -4.80 -9.59
C ARG A 115 9.00 -4.33 -8.88
N GLU A 116 8.14 -5.26 -8.48
CA GLU A 116 6.89 -4.95 -7.80
C GLU A 116 7.14 -4.45 -6.38
N VAL A 117 8.06 -5.08 -5.65
CA VAL A 117 8.49 -4.64 -4.30
C VAL A 117 9.09 -3.24 -4.37
N THR A 118 9.94 -2.96 -5.37
CA THR A 118 10.53 -1.63 -5.59
C THR A 118 9.46 -0.59 -5.89
N ALA A 119 8.52 -0.88 -6.80
CA ALA A 119 7.44 0.06 -7.15
C ALA A 119 6.54 0.38 -5.95
N ILE A 120 6.27 -0.61 -5.09
CA ILE A 120 5.57 -0.38 -3.81
C ILE A 120 6.36 0.56 -2.90
N ALA A 121 7.66 0.32 -2.73
CA ALA A 121 8.52 1.17 -1.90
C ALA A 121 8.58 2.60 -2.41
N GLU A 122 8.72 2.79 -3.72
CA GLU A 122 8.73 4.09 -4.39
C GLU A 122 7.42 4.85 -4.19
N TRP A 123 6.29 4.18 -4.39
CA TRP A 123 4.98 4.77 -4.15
C TRP A 123 4.81 5.21 -2.70
N ILE A 124 5.18 4.36 -1.74
CA ILE A 124 5.12 4.72 -0.32
C ILE A 124 6.03 5.93 -0.04
N ASN A 125 7.28 5.90 -0.49
CA ASN A 125 8.25 6.97 -0.27
C ASN A 125 7.85 8.28 -0.97
N ALA A 126 7.11 8.21 -2.07
CA ALA A 126 6.53 9.36 -2.77
C ALA A 126 5.29 9.95 -2.06
N GLY A 127 4.91 9.41 -0.91
CA GLY A 127 3.77 9.90 -0.11
C GLY A 127 2.48 9.11 -0.30
N ALA A 128 2.55 7.94 -0.96
CA ALA A 128 1.44 7.00 -1.12
C ALA A 128 0.16 7.65 -1.66
N THR A 129 0.29 8.57 -2.63
CA THR A 129 -0.85 9.27 -3.23
C THR A 129 -1.59 8.39 -4.24
N ASP A 130 -2.80 8.76 -4.62
CA ASP A 130 -3.58 8.08 -5.67
C ASP A 130 -3.12 8.44 -7.10
N GLY A 131 -2.16 9.37 -7.23
CA GLY A 131 -1.61 9.84 -8.50
C GLY A 131 -0.35 9.11 -8.96
N ASN A 132 0.35 9.73 -9.91
CA ASN A 132 1.61 9.23 -10.45
C ASN A 132 2.79 9.56 -9.53
N PHE A 133 3.81 8.70 -9.52
CA PHE A 133 5.07 8.88 -8.81
C PHE A 133 6.26 8.62 -9.74
N ALA A 134 7.43 9.17 -9.39
CA ALA A 134 8.65 8.91 -10.14
C ALA A 134 9.11 7.47 -9.86
N SER A 135 8.88 6.56 -10.81
CA SER A 135 9.46 5.22 -10.72
C SER A 135 10.91 5.23 -11.18
N SER A 136 11.81 4.64 -10.40
CA SER A 136 13.23 4.51 -10.77
C SER A 136 13.49 3.37 -11.74
N ASN A 137 12.44 2.59 -12.08
CA ASN A 137 12.54 1.51 -13.05
C ASN A 137 12.16 1.99 -14.47
N PRO A 138 13.13 2.33 -15.34
CA PRO A 138 12.83 2.94 -16.62
C PRO A 138 12.30 1.87 -17.58
N GLN A 139 11.06 2.00 -18.01
CA GLN A 139 10.72 1.44 -19.32
C GLN A 139 11.50 2.24 -20.39
N PRO A 140 11.99 1.63 -21.49
CA PRO A 140 12.72 2.38 -22.51
C PRO A 140 11.76 3.35 -23.21
N GLN A 141 11.86 4.64 -22.86
CA GLN A 141 11.29 5.72 -23.65
C GLN A 141 12.45 6.58 -24.18
N PRO A 142 12.51 6.87 -25.49
CA PRO A 142 13.55 7.71 -26.05
C PRO A 142 13.40 9.15 -25.51
N THR A 143 14.48 9.66 -24.90
CA THR A 143 14.56 11.01 -24.34
C THR A 143 14.91 12.05 -25.41
N PRO A 144 14.44 13.29 -25.21
CA PRO A 144 15.41 14.39 -25.09
C PRO A 144 15.45 14.91 -23.65
N ILE A 145 16.68 15.09 -23.16
CA ILE A 145 17.00 15.59 -21.83
C ILE A 145 16.62 17.07 -21.72
N ALA A 146 15.83 17.41 -20.70
CA ALA A 146 15.78 18.74 -20.12
C ALA A 146 15.96 18.63 -18.59
N THR A 147 16.91 19.39 -18.07
CA THR A 147 17.25 19.47 -16.64
C THR A 147 16.12 20.17 -15.87
N PRO A 148 15.52 19.57 -14.81
CA PRO A 148 14.63 20.30 -13.93
C PRO A 148 15.42 21.18 -12.96
N ALA A 149 14.98 22.42 -12.82
CA ALA A 149 15.38 23.35 -11.77
C ALA A 149 14.96 22.84 -10.37
N PRO A 150 15.54 23.36 -9.27
CA PRO A 150 15.17 22.94 -7.92
C PRO A 150 13.69 23.24 -7.64
N ALA A 151 12.94 22.25 -7.15
CA ALA A 151 11.56 22.41 -6.73
C ALA A 151 11.45 23.35 -5.50
N PRO A 152 10.43 24.23 -5.42
CA PRO A 152 10.17 25.02 -4.22
C PRO A 152 9.70 24.11 -3.07
N ALA A 153 10.13 24.40 -1.84
CA ALA A 153 9.61 23.76 -0.64
C ALA A 153 8.07 23.91 -0.56
N PRO A 154 7.32 22.88 -0.14
CA PRO A 154 5.89 23.04 0.08
C PRO A 154 5.64 24.09 1.17
N ASN A 155 4.76 25.04 0.87
CA ASN A 155 4.32 26.05 1.81
C ASN A 155 3.69 25.39 3.05
N PRO A 156 3.96 25.88 4.27
CA PRO A 156 3.31 25.36 5.47
C PRO A 156 1.80 25.63 5.42
N VAL A 157 1.02 24.56 5.60
CA VAL A 157 -0.43 24.65 5.79
C VAL A 157 -0.71 25.44 7.09
N PRO A 158 -1.66 26.39 7.10
CA PRO A 158 -1.96 27.19 8.29
C PRO A 158 -2.46 26.32 9.45
N ILE A 159 -1.81 26.48 10.61
CA ILE A 159 -2.14 25.83 11.88
C ILE A 159 -3.51 26.31 12.36
N ALA A 160 -4.41 25.38 12.66
CA ALA A 160 -5.61 25.64 13.44
C ALA A 160 -5.56 24.83 14.75
N THR A 161 -5.75 25.56 15.87
CA THR A 161 -5.65 25.16 17.29
C THR A 161 -4.25 24.76 17.81
N PRO A 162 -3.82 25.28 18.97
CA PRO A 162 -2.63 24.76 19.63
C PRO A 162 -2.94 23.33 20.07
N VAL A 163 -2.46 22.36 19.28
CA VAL A 163 -2.23 20.98 19.72
C VAL A 163 -1.48 21.10 21.06
N PRO A 164 -1.97 20.53 22.17
CA PRO A 164 -1.34 20.73 23.46
C PRO A 164 0.08 20.17 23.39
N SER A 165 1.04 21.08 23.29
CA SER A 165 2.46 20.81 23.06
C SER A 165 3.18 20.33 24.32
N GLN A 166 2.42 19.74 25.26
CA GLN A 166 2.87 19.45 26.61
C GLN A 166 2.38 18.07 27.02
N TYR A 167 3.18 17.42 27.85
CA TYR A 167 2.99 16.06 28.32
C TYR A 167 1.63 15.86 29.01
N SER A 168 1.10 16.88 29.68
CA SER A 168 -0.15 16.83 30.45
C SER A 168 -1.38 16.40 29.63
N ALA A 169 -1.47 16.82 28.36
CA ALA A 169 -2.58 16.39 27.51
C ALA A 169 -2.46 14.92 27.11
N ILE A 170 -1.26 14.45 26.76
CA ILE A 170 -1.04 13.04 26.43
C ILE A 170 -1.23 12.16 27.66
N GLN A 171 -0.79 12.64 28.83
CA GLN A 171 -0.99 11.95 30.08
C GLN A 171 -2.49 11.71 30.34
N THR A 172 -3.29 12.77 30.30
CA THR A 172 -4.72 12.70 30.66
C THR A 172 -5.61 12.08 29.59
N LEU A 173 -5.29 12.27 28.31
CA LEU A 173 -6.10 11.79 27.20
C LEU A 173 -5.74 10.37 26.77
N LEU A 174 -4.48 9.96 26.92
CA LEU A 174 -3.98 8.68 26.44
C LEU A 174 -3.46 7.77 27.57
N PHE A 175 -2.41 8.18 28.28
CA PHE A 175 -1.74 7.27 29.20
C PHE A 175 -2.61 6.86 30.39
N ASP A 176 -3.28 7.83 31.02
CA ASP A 176 -4.14 7.59 32.18
C ASP A 176 -5.35 6.71 31.84
N LYS A 177 -5.88 6.87 30.61
CA LYS A 177 -7.07 6.14 30.16
C LYS A 177 -6.77 4.73 29.70
N SER A 178 -5.65 4.55 28.97
CA SER A 178 -5.44 3.33 28.18
C SER A 178 -4.18 2.54 28.57
N CYS A 179 -3.20 3.15 29.26
CA CYS A 179 -1.87 2.56 29.38
C CYS A 179 -1.44 2.24 30.81
N VAL A 180 -1.67 3.15 31.77
CA VAL A 180 -1.13 3.03 33.14
C VAL A 180 -1.73 1.87 33.94
N ARG A 181 -2.84 1.28 33.49
CA ARG A 181 -3.36 0.03 34.08
C ARG A 181 -2.35 -1.12 34.01
N CYS A 182 -1.47 -1.11 33.01
CA CYS A 182 -0.44 -2.14 32.80
C CYS A 182 1.00 -1.59 32.77
N HIS A 183 1.19 -0.28 32.59
CA HIS A 183 2.49 0.39 32.51
C HIS A 183 2.61 1.55 33.50
N SER A 184 2.51 1.25 34.79
CA SER A 184 2.64 2.19 35.92
C SER A 184 3.83 1.88 36.81
N ASN A 185 3.95 2.60 37.93
CA ASN A 185 4.98 2.37 38.95
C ASN A 185 4.85 1.01 39.65
N THR A 186 3.66 0.43 39.68
CA THR A 186 3.38 -0.84 40.39
C THR A 186 3.21 -2.03 39.44
N LYS A 187 3.01 -1.76 38.14
CA LYS A 187 2.93 -2.79 37.10
C LYS A 187 3.61 -2.29 35.84
N THR A 188 4.74 -2.88 35.48
CA THR A 188 5.57 -2.46 34.33
C THR A 188 5.60 -3.56 33.27
N SER A 189 4.47 -3.81 32.60
CA SER A 189 4.41 -4.78 31.49
C SER A 189 5.49 -4.45 30.45
N GLY A 190 6.24 -5.47 30.02
CA GLY A 190 7.36 -5.29 29.09
C GLY A 190 8.49 -4.39 29.61
N ASN A 191 8.63 -4.23 30.93
CA ASN A 191 9.57 -3.31 31.59
C ASN A 191 9.38 -1.83 31.21
N VAL A 192 8.18 -1.45 30.75
CA VAL A 192 7.83 -0.07 30.40
C VAL A 192 7.02 0.58 31.51
N ASN A 193 7.34 1.84 31.84
CA ASN A 193 6.63 2.65 32.82
C ASN A 193 6.25 4.01 32.21
N LEU A 194 4.93 4.28 32.15
CA LEU A 194 4.33 5.49 31.58
C LEU A 194 3.69 6.39 32.64
N ALA A 195 3.98 6.15 33.93
CA ALA A 195 3.29 6.81 35.04
C ALA A 195 3.57 8.32 35.17
N ASN A 196 4.69 8.79 34.65
CA ASN A 196 5.05 10.20 34.62
C ASN A 196 6.10 10.49 33.55
N TYR A 197 6.29 11.78 33.26
CA TYR A 197 7.25 12.27 32.27
C TYR A 197 8.68 11.76 32.50
N GLN A 198 9.16 11.75 33.75
CA GLN A 198 10.52 11.35 34.07
C GLN A 198 10.77 9.87 33.76
N LYS A 199 9.79 9.00 34.00
CA LYS A 199 9.88 7.57 33.64
C LYS A 199 9.83 7.37 32.13
N LEU A 200 8.95 8.12 31.46
CA LEU A 200 8.76 8.07 30.02
C LEU A 200 10.01 8.50 29.24
N MET A 201 10.64 9.60 29.68
CA MET A 201 11.81 10.20 29.02
C MET A 201 13.15 9.64 29.51
N GLY A 202 13.11 8.78 30.53
CA GLY A 202 14.29 8.18 31.13
C GLY A 202 15.17 7.40 30.14
N ASN A 203 16.37 7.04 30.59
CA ASN A 203 17.33 6.24 29.83
C ASN A 203 17.16 4.73 30.02
N ALA A 204 16.14 4.30 30.77
CA ALA A 204 15.80 2.89 30.95
C ALA A 204 15.49 2.22 29.61
N ARG A 205 15.80 0.92 29.50
CA ARG A 205 15.54 0.11 28.32
C ARG A 205 14.31 -0.79 28.55
N PRO A 206 13.43 -0.93 27.54
CA PRO A 206 13.53 -0.34 26.20
C PRO A 206 13.25 1.19 26.21
N LYS A 207 13.85 1.91 25.25
CA LYS A 207 13.72 3.37 25.18
C LYS A 207 12.31 3.72 24.72
N VAL A 208 11.51 4.27 25.63
CA VAL A 208 10.06 4.46 25.40
C VAL A 208 9.79 5.61 24.45
N ILE A 209 10.47 6.74 24.65
CA ILE A 209 10.42 7.92 23.79
C ILE A 209 11.81 8.26 23.28
N VAL A 210 11.91 8.47 21.97
CA VAL A 210 13.03 9.14 21.30
C VAL A 210 12.52 10.52 20.89
N ALA A 211 12.91 11.56 21.65
CA ALA A 211 12.49 12.93 21.35
C ALA A 211 12.90 13.32 19.92
N GLY A 212 11.96 13.88 19.17
CA GLY A 212 12.14 14.27 17.77
C GLY A 212 11.85 13.16 16.77
N ASP A 213 11.57 11.93 17.22
CA ASP A 213 11.35 10.79 16.32
C ASP A 213 10.32 9.80 16.89
N ALA A 214 9.05 9.98 16.49
CA ALA A 214 7.96 9.09 16.84
C ALA A 214 8.18 7.66 16.33
N PHE A 215 8.76 7.50 15.13
CA PHE A 215 8.98 6.19 14.53
C PHE A 215 10.13 5.41 15.17
N LYS A 216 11.02 6.08 15.92
CA LYS A 216 11.98 5.42 16.82
C LYS A 216 11.49 5.28 18.26
N SER A 217 10.29 5.77 18.57
CA SER A 217 9.72 5.73 19.91
C SER A 217 8.86 4.49 20.11
N LEU A 218 9.29 3.61 21.01
CA LEU A 218 8.62 2.33 21.27
C LEU A 218 7.12 2.50 21.52
N VAL A 219 6.71 3.49 22.33
CA VAL A 219 5.28 3.64 22.65
C VAL A 219 4.44 3.95 21.41
N TYR A 220 4.96 4.73 20.47
CA TYR A 220 4.26 5.04 19.23
C TYR A 220 4.22 3.80 18.33
N THR A 221 5.36 3.14 18.10
CA THR A 221 5.43 1.97 17.21
C THR A 221 4.59 0.79 17.72
N GLU A 222 4.54 0.55 19.04
CA GLU A 222 3.73 -0.54 19.63
C GLU A 222 2.22 -0.29 19.51
N ILE A 223 1.79 0.97 19.60
CA ILE A 223 0.40 1.36 19.36
C ILE A 223 0.08 1.28 17.87
N GLU A 224 0.98 1.79 17.01
CA GLU A 224 0.80 1.85 15.55
C GLU A 224 0.63 0.45 14.94
N LYS A 225 1.44 -0.52 15.37
CA LYS A 225 1.32 -1.93 14.93
C LYS A 225 0.17 -2.69 15.62
N GLY A 226 -0.64 -2.02 16.43
CA GLY A 226 -1.81 -2.59 17.09
C GLY A 226 -1.53 -3.60 18.21
N SER A 227 -0.28 -3.69 18.70
CA SER A 227 0.08 -4.57 19.82
C SER A 227 -0.36 -4.00 21.18
N MET A 228 -0.62 -2.69 21.24
CA MET A 228 -1.05 -2.00 22.44
C MET A 228 -2.33 -1.16 22.18
N PRO A 229 -3.36 -1.28 23.03
CA PRO A 229 -3.45 -2.22 24.16
C PRO A 229 -3.66 -3.68 23.68
N PRO A 230 -3.16 -4.70 24.41
CA PRO A 230 -3.27 -6.11 24.00
C PRO A 230 -4.71 -6.64 24.05
N SER A 231 -5.61 -5.92 24.70
CA SER A 231 -7.04 -6.17 24.72
C SER A 231 -7.79 -4.84 24.93
N GLY A 232 -9.02 -4.78 24.43
CA GLY A 232 -9.86 -3.57 24.50
C GLY A 232 -9.87 -2.76 23.21
N ALA A 233 -10.39 -1.54 23.30
CA ALA A 233 -10.49 -0.63 22.16
C ALA A 233 -9.10 -0.15 21.71
N ARG A 234 -8.93 -0.02 20.39
CA ARG A 234 -7.75 0.63 19.79
C ARG A 234 -7.68 2.10 20.21
N ILE A 235 -6.47 2.64 20.17
CA ILE A 235 -6.25 4.05 20.42
C ILE A 235 -6.89 4.88 19.30
N ASP A 236 -7.60 5.93 19.69
CA ASP A 236 -8.23 6.87 18.78
C ASP A 236 -7.19 7.49 17.82
N PRO A 237 -7.44 7.53 16.50
CA PRO A 237 -6.48 8.08 15.53
C PRO A 237 -6.07 9.53 15.80
N GLN A 238 -6.94 10.37 16.38
CA GLN A 238 -6.60 11.73 16.76
C GLN A 238 -5.65 11.75 17.96
N LEU A 239 -5.83 10.84 18.93
CA LEU A 239 -4.89 10.68 20.04
C LEU A 239 -3.54 10.14 19.57
N MET A 240 -3.54 9.28 18.55
CA MET A 240 -2.32 8.78 17.93
C MET A 240 -1.56 9.90 17.21
N THR A 241 -2.29 10.77 16.50
CA THR A 241 -1.72 11.98 15.87
C THR A 241 -1.15 12.92 16.91
N LEU A 242 -1.88 13.18 18.00
CA LEU A 242 -1.41 14.00 19.11
C LEU A 242 -0.11 13.46 19.73
N LEU A 243 -0.03 12.14 19.96
CA LEU A 243 1.18 11.49 20.46
C LEU A 243 2.36 11.68 19.49
N LYS A 244 2.13 11.43 18.19
CA LYS A 244 3.14 11.60 17.13
C LYS A 244 3.72 13.01 17.11
N ASP A 245 2.83 14.00 17.08
CA ASP A 245 3.20 15.41 16.94
C ASP A 245 3.99 15.88 18.15
N TRP A 246 3.58 15.51 19.36
CA TRP A 246 4.32 15.84 20.58
C TRP A 246 5.71 15.22 20.60
N ILE A 247 5.86 13.94 20.22
CA ILE A 247 7.17 13.29 20.16
C ILE A 247 8.08 14.02 19.17
N ASN A 248 7.58 14.25 17.96
CA ASN A 248 8.33 14.92 16.89
C ASN A 248 8.67 16.37 17.22
N ALA A 249 7.83 17.06 18.01
CA ALA A 249 8.10 18.39 18.56
C ALA A 249 9.14 18.40 19.70
N GLY A 250 9.74 17.25 20.01
CA GLY A 250 10.80 17.10 21.01
C GLY A 250 10.32 16.57 22.36
N ALA A 251 9.10 16.04 22.45
CA ALA A 251 8.53 15.40 23.64
C ALA A 251 8.66 16.26 24.90
N LYS A 252 8.24 17.53 24.84
CA LYS A 252 8.40 18.50 25.93
C LYS A 252 7.39 18.24 27.06
N ASN A 253 7.83 18.41 28.31
CA ASN A 253 6.95 18.32 29.49
C ASN A 253 5.90 19.42 29.46
#